data_AF-A0A6L7CPW5-F1
#
_entry.id   AF-A0A6L7CPW5-F1
#
_cell.length_a   1.000
_cell.length_b   1.000
_cell.length_c   1.000
_cell.angle_alpha   90.00
_cell.angle_beta   90.00
_cell.angle_gamma   90.00
#
_symmetry.space_group_name_H-M   'P 1'
#
loop_
_entity.id
_entity.type
_entity.pdbx_description
1 polymer ?
#
loop_
_entity_poly.entity_id
_entity_poly.type
_entity_poly.pdbx_seq_one_letter_code
_entity_poly.pdbx_strand_id
1 'polypeptide(L)'
;VIEHQSKPEELMAFRMMRYSIAAMQNHLDAGYKELPLVIPMLFYHGCRSPYPYSLCWLDEFAEPAIARKIYSSAFPLVDITVVPDDEIMQHRKMALLELIQKHIRQRDLLGLVDQIVSLLVTGNTNDRQLKALFNYVLQTGDAQRFRAFIGEIAERAPQEKEKLMTIADRLREEGAMQGKHEEALRIAQEMLDRGLDRELVMMVTRLSPDDLIAQSH
;
A
#
# COMPACT_ATOMS: atom_id res chain seq x y z
N VAL A 1 -22.86 -14.53 -15.32
CA VAL A 1 -22.16 -13.87 -16.44
C VAL A 1 -22.32 -14.76 -17.66
N ILE A 2 -22.71 -14.21 -18.80
CA ILE A 2 -22.90 -14.97 -20.04
C ILE A 2 -22.04 -14.33 -21.12
N GLU A 3 -21.17 -15.11 -21.75
CA GLU A 3 -20.30 -14.69 -22.85
C GLU A 3 -20.60 -15.53 -24.09
N HIS A 4 -20.43 -14.95 -25.27
CA HIS A 4 -20.70 -15.62 -26.53
C HIS A 4 -19.58 -15.36 -27.55
N GLN A 5 -19.07 -16.43 -28.18
CA GLN A 5 -17.93 -16.34 -29.08
C GLN A 5 -18.04 -17.24 -30.32
N SER A 6 -17.64 -16.70 -31.47
CA SER A 6 -17.48 -17.44 -32.73
C SER A 6 -16.03 -17.84 -33.04
N LYS A 7 -15.07 -17.26 -32.32
CA LYS A 7 -13.64 -17.58 -32.42
C LYS A 7 -13.13 -18.01 -31.03
N PRO A 8 -12.38 -19.11 -30.93
CA PRO A 8 -11.87 -19.55 -29.64
C PRO A 8 -10.74 -18.62 -29.17
N GLU A 9 -10.72 -18.29 -27.88
CA GLU A 9 -9.72 -17.43 -27.24
C GLU A 9 -9.03 -18.19 -26.10
N GLU A 10 -7.70 -18.15 -26.06
CA GLU A 10 -6.90 -18.98 -25.15
C GLU A 10 -7.13 -18.65 -23.67
N LEU A 11 -7.22 -17.35 -23.33
CA LEU A 11 -7.40 -16.86 -21.96
C LEU A 11 -8.86 -16.54 -21.61
N MET A 12 -9.80 -17.24 -22.26
CA MET A 12 -11.23 -16.99 -22.06
C MET A 12 -11.66 -17.30 -20.63
N ALA A 13 -11.10 -18.33 -19.99
CA ALA A 13 -11.48 -18.67 -18.63
C ALA A 13 -11.08 -17.58 -17.63
N PHE A 14 -9.88 -17.00 -17.77
CA PHE A 14 -9.48 -15.84 -16.95
C PHE A 14 -10.36 -14.61 -17.20
N ARG A 15 -10.75 -14.33 -18.45
CA ARG A 15 -11.69 -13.24 -18.75
C ARG A 15 -13.05 -13.45 -18.05
N MET A 16 -13.58 -14.67 -18.10
CA MET A 16 -14.83 -15.01 -17.42
C MET A 16 -14.74 -14.87 -15.90
N MET A 17 -13.59 -15.22 -15.28
CA MET A 17 -13.35 -14.97 -13.86
C MET A 17 -13.34 -13.48 -13.54
N ARG A 18 -12.69 -12.67 -14.38
CA ARG A 18 -12.70 -11.20 -14.24
C ARG A 18 -14.10 -10.63 -14.24
N TYR A 19 -14.95 -11.05 -15.17
CA TYR A 19 -16.35 -10.64 -15.20
C TYR A 19 -17.14 -11.12 -13.98
N SER A 20 -16.85 -12.32 -13.50
CA SER A 20 -17.51 -12.87 -12.31
C SER A 20 -17.15 -12.06 -11.05
N ILE A 21 -15.88 -11.71 -10.87
CA ILE A 21 -15.42 -10.85 -9.78
C ILE A 21 -16.02 -9.45 -9.90
N ALA A 22 -16.07 -8.87 -11.11
CA ALA A 22 -16.68 -7.57 -11.32
C ALA A 22 -18.18 -7.57 -10.96
N ALA A 23 -18.91 -8.63 -11.32
CA ALA A 23 -20.31 -8.78 -10.93
C ALA A 23 -20.49 -8.91 -9.41
N MET A 24 -19.58 -9.64 -8.74
CA MET A 24 -19.56 -9.72 -7.28
C MET A 24 -19.27 -8.36 -6.63
N GLN A 25 -18.31 -7.60 -7.15
CA GLN A 25 -17.96 -6.27 -6.65
C GLN A 25 -19.13 -5.29 -6.80
N ASN A 26 -19.75 -5.24 -7.98
CA ASN A 26 -20.93 -4.41 -8.22
C ASN A 26 -22.08 -4.71 -7.25
N HIS A 27 -22.21 -5.97 -6.81
CA HIS A 27 -23.17 -6.34 -5.78
C HIS A 27 -22.82 -5.75 -4.42
N LEU A 28 -21.56 -5.78 -4.00
CA LEU A 28 -21.12 -5.13 -2.75
C LEU A 28 -21.29 -3.61 -2.82
N ASP A 29 -20.95 -2.99 -3.96
CA ASP A 29 -21.05 -1.55 -4.17
C ASP A 29 -22.51 -1.06 -4.11
N ALA A 30 -23.48 -1.93 -4.43
CA ALA A 30 -24.90 -1.66 -4.27
C ALA A 30 -25.41 -1.74 -2.80
N GLY A 31 -24.50 -1.97 -1.84
CA GLY A 31 -24.79 -1.96 -0.40
C GLY A 31 -25.11 -3.33 0.21
N TYR A 32 -24.99 -4.42 -0.56
CA TYR A 32 -25.15 -5.77 -0.05
C TYR A 32 -23.91 -6.22 0.72
N LYS A 33 -24.08 -7.09 1.72
CA LYS A 33 -23.01 -7.49 2.66
C LYS A 33 -22.32 -8.80 2.33
N GLU A 34 -22.92 -9.63 1.49
CA GLU A 34 -22.43 -10.97 1.16
C GLU A 34 -22.19 -11.07 -0.35
N LEU A 35 -21.26 -11.94 -0.75
CA LEU A 35 -20.96 -12.18 -2.16
C LEU A 35 -22.05 -13.04 -2.81
N PRO A 36 -22.52 -12.69 -4.03
CA PRO A 36 -23.43 -13.55 -4.77
C PRO A 36 -22.68 -14.70 -5.45
N LEU A 37 -23.35 -15.84 -5.62
CA LEU A 37 -22.85 -16.90 -6.49
C LEU A 37 -23.02 -16.47 -7.95
N VAL A 38 -21.89 -16.29 -8.65
CA VAL A 38 -21.89 -15.97 -10.09
C VAL A 38 -21.52 -17.21 -10.88
N ILE A 39 -22.43 -17.65 -11.75
CA ILE A 39 -22.18 -18.76 -12.67
C ILE A 39 -21.73 -18.16 -14.02
N PRO A 40 -20.46 -18.35 -14.42
CA PRO A 40 -20.00 -18.02 -15.76
C PRO A 40 -20.44 -19.10 -16.76
N MET A 41 -21.05 -18.69 -17.89
CA MET A 41 -21.38 -19.58 -19.01
C MET A 41 -20.82 -19.03 -20.33
N LEU A 42 -20.10 -19.87 -21.08
CA LEU A 42 -19.59 -19.55 -22.42
C LEU A 42 -20.41 -20.27 -23.49
N PHE A 43 -21.05 -19.51 -24.37
CA PHE A 43 -21.70 -20.02 -25.57
C PHE A 43 -20.74 -19.92 -26.75
N TYR A 44 -20.20 -21.05 -27.17
CA TYR A 44 -19.28 -21.12 -28.30
C TYR A 44 -19.92 -21.81 -29.52
N HIS A 45 -19.79 -21.18 -30.69
CA HIS A 45 -20.33 -21.68 -31.97
C HIS A 45 -19.33 -21.54 -33.13
N GLY A 46 -18.04 -21.54 -32.84
CA GLY A 46 -17.00 -21.43 -33.87
C GLY A 46 -16.77 -22.69 -34.68
N CYS A 47 -16.09 -22.56 -35.83
CA CYS A 47 -15.82 -23.66 -36.75
C CYS A 47 -14.87 -24.73 -36.17
N ARG A 48 -14.01 -24.37 -35.20
CA ARG A 48 -13.10 -25.31 -34.53
C ARG A 48 -13.83 -25.99 -33.37
N SER A 49 -14.10 -27.29 -33.47
CA SER A 49 -14.86 -28.05 -32.48
C SER A 49 -14.14 -29.36 -32.11
N PRO A 50 -14.12 -29.78 -30.84
CA PRO A 50 -14.64 -29.08 -29.66
C PRO A 50 -13.85 -27.80 -29.34
N TYR A 51 -14.36 -26.97 -28.40
CA TYR A 51 -13.64 -25.78 -27.94
C TYR A 51 -12.22 -26.17 -27.48
N PRO A 52 -11.15 -25.52 -27.98
CA PRO A 52 -9.80 -26.08 -27.86
C PRO A 52 -9.03 -25.67 -26.60
N TYR A 53 -9.55 -24.75 -25.77
CA TYR A 53 -8.84 -24.20 -24.61
C TYR A 53 -9.54 -24.60 -23.31
N SER A 54 -8.79 -24.59 -22.19
CA SER A 54 -9.37 -24.90 -20.87
C SER A 54 -10.40 -23.83 -20.47
N LEU A 55 -11.48 -24.26 -19.83
CA LEU A 55 -12.45 -23.37 -19.17
C LEU A 55 -12.18 -23.24 -17.66
N CYS A 56 -11.09 -23.82 -17.16
CA CYS A 56 -10.61 -23.60 -15.81
C CYS A 56 -9.46 -22.59 -15.85
N TRP A 57 -9.70 -21.38 -15.36
CA TRP A 57 -8.70 -20.29 -15.37
C TRP A 57 -7.39 -20.64 -14.63
N LEU A 58 -7.43 -21.61 -13.71
CA LEU A 58 -6.25 -22.08 -12.99
C LEU A 58 -5.28 -22.87 -13.88
N ASP A 59 -5.75 -23.41 -15.01
CA ASP A 59 -4.90 -24.09 -15.99
C ASP A 59 -4.08 -23.11 -16.84
N GLU A 60 -4.42 -21.82 -16.82
CA GLU A 60 -3.73 -20.78 -17.60
C GLU A 60 -2.42 -20.30 -16.94
N PHE A 61 -2.13 -20.74 -15.71
CA PHE A 61 -0.84 -20.47 -15.06
C PHE A 61 0.27 -21.36 -15.60
N ALA A 62 1.51 -20.87 -15.59
CA ALA A 62 2.69 -21.67 -15.92
C ALA A 62 2.84 -22.91 -15.02
N GLU A 63 2.37 -22.82 -13.76
CA GLU A 63 2.34 -23.93 -12.80
C GLU A 63 0.92 -24.13 -12.20
N PRO A 64 0.01 -24.83 -12.91
CA PRO A 64 -1.39 -24.97 -12.49
C PRO A 64 -1.58 -25.63 -11.12
N ALA A 65 -0.69 -26.57 -10.75
CA ALA A 65 -0.74 -27.25 -9.45
C ALA A 65 -0.51 -26.26 -8.29
N ILE A 66 0.43 -25.32 -8.45
CA ILE A 66 0.70 -24.27 -7.46
C ILE A 66 -0.46 -23.28 -7.42
N ALA A 67 -0.98 -22.86 -8.58
CA ALA A 67 -2.11 -21.95 -8.66
C ALA A 67 -3.34 -22.49 -7.92
N ARG A 68 -3.68 -23.77 -8.12
CA ARG A 68 -4.79 -24.43 -7.40
C ARG A 68 -4.59 -24.39 -5.89
N LYS A 69 -3.37 -24.64 -5.40
CA LYS A 69 -3.04 -24.58 -3.98
C LYS A 69 -3.21 -23.18 -3.40
N ILE A 70 -2.78 -22.14 -4.13
CA ILE A 70 -2.84 -20.74 -3.68
C ILE A 70 -4.28 -20.22 -3.70
N TYR A 71 -5.00 -20.41 -4.81
CA TYR A 71 -6.30 -19.77 -5.04
C TYR A 71 -7.50 -20.56 -4.51
N SER A 72 -7.31 -21.80 -4.04
CA SER A 72 -8.37 -22.62 -3.43
C SER A 72 -8.19 -22.80 -1.92
N SER A 73 -7.18 -22.17 -1.32
CA SER A 73 -6.91 -22.19 0.12
C SER A 73 -7.14 -20.82 0.73
N ALA A 74 -7.18 -20.74 2.06
CA ALA A 74 -7.09 -19.46 2.75
C ALA A 74 -5.82 -18.71 2.32
N PHE A 75 -5.94 -17.39 2.15
CA PHE A 75 -4.77 -16.56 1.89
C PHE A 75 -3.79 -16.65 3.06
N PRO A 76 -2.47 -16.71 2.79
CA PRO A 76 -1.48 -16.72 3.85
C PRO A 76 -1.57 -15.39 4.63
N LEU A 77 -1.78 -15.49 5.94
CA LEU A 77 -1.74 -14.37 6.86
C LEU A 77 -0.41 -14.41 7.62
N VAL A 78 0.39 -13.36 7.51
CA VAL A 78 1.55 -13.13 8.36
C VAL A 78 1.13 -12.15 9.46
N ASP A 79 0.71 -12.69 10.60
CA ASP A 79 0.33 -11.89 11.76
C ASP A 79 1.56 -11.56 12.61
N ILE A 80 2.17 -10.40 12.35
CA ILE A 80 3.38 -9.99 13.07
C ILE A 80 3.12 -9.69 14.56
N THR A 81 1.86 -9.54 14.98
CA THR A 81 1.53 -9.19 16.36
C THR A 81 1.81 -10.31 17.34
N VAL A 82 1.78 -11.56 16.87
CA VAL A 82 2.04 -12.77 17.67
C VAL A 82 3.45 -13.32 17.50
N VAL A 83 4.22 -12.84 16.53
CA VAL A 83 5.61 -13.27 16.29
C VAL A 83 6.53 -12.66 17.36
N PRO A 84 7.29 -13.45 18.13
CA PRO A 84 8.23 -12.94 19.13
C PRO A 84 9.33 -12.04 18.53
N ASP A 85 9.79 -11.04 19.27
CA ASP A 85 10.79 -10.08 18.74
C ASP A 85 12.11 -10.78 18.38
N ASP A 86 12.54 -11.75 19.16
CA ASP A 86 13.75 -12.54 18.92
C ASP A 86 13.66 -13.39 17.65
N GLU A 87 12.45 -13.80 17.25
CA GLU A 87 12.18 -14.42 15.95
C GLU A 87 12.24 -13.36 14.84
N ILE A 88 11.58 -12.21 15.02
CA ILE A 88 11.62 -11.11 14.04
C ILE A 88 13.06 -10.66 13.76
N MET A 89 13.92 -10.59 14.79
CA MET A 89 15.33 -10.25 14.67
C MET A 89 16.10 -11.18 13.71
N GLN A 90 15.60 -12.39 13.42
CA GLN A 90 16.21 -13.34 12.50
C GLN A 90 15.77 -13.13 11.04
N HIS A 91 14.75 -12.28 10.78
CA HIS A 91 14.18 -12.05 9.45
C HIS A 91 15.03 -11.15 8.54
N ARG A 92 16.28 -10.88 8.94
CA ARG A 92 17.30 -10.13 8.19
C ARG A 92 16.77 -8.79 7.67
N LYS A 93 16.47 -8.71 6.37
CA LYS A 93 16.03 -7.47 5.71
C LYS A 93 14.64 -7.03 6.16
N MET A 94 13.76 -7.96 6.57
CA MET A 94 12.39 -7.60 6.97
C MET A 94 12.25 -7.24 8.44
N ALA A 95 13.21 -7.69 9.27
CA ALA A 95 13.20 -7.54 10.72
C ALA A 95 12.89 -6.10 11.17
N LEU A 96 13.53 -5.11 10.54
CA LEU A 96 13.39 -3.72 10.94
C LEU A 96 11.97 -3.18 10.71
N LEU A 97 11.38 -3.47 9.54
CA LEU A 97 10.03 -3.01 9.23
C LEU A 97 8.98 -3.77 10.04
N GLU A 98 9.22 -5.04 10.32
CA GLU A 98 8.33 -5.90 11.09
C GLU A 98 8.28 -5.51 12.56
N LEU A 99 9.44 -5.31 13.21
CA LEU A 99 9.49 -4.82 14.60
C LEU A 99 8.74 -3.51 14.74
N ILE A 100 8.98 -2.57 13.81
CA ILE A 100 8.34 -1.27 13.90
C ILE A 100 6.85 -1.37 13.69
N GLN A 101 6.39 -2.11 12.67
CA GLN A 101 4.95 -2.32 12.46
C GLN A 101 4.27 -2.99 13.66
N LYS A 102 4.94 -3.97 14.31
CA LYS A 102 4.43 -4.63 15.50
C LYS A 102 4.24 -3.65 16.67
N HIS A 103 5.21 -2.77 16.89
CA HIS A 103 5.23 -1.91 18.07
C HIS A 103 4.76 -0.48 17.84
N ILE A 104 4.40 -0.08 16.61
CA ILE A 104 4.06 1.33 16.31
C ILE A 104 2.91 1.88 17.15
N ARG A 105 1.95 1.02 17.54
CA ARG A 105 0.82 1.40 18.40
C ARG A 105 1.18 1.38 19.88
N GLN A 106 2.26 0.68 20.24
CA GLN A 106 2.82 0.69 21.59
C GLN A 106 3.67 1.96 21.71
N ARG A 107 3.25 2.86 22.60
CA ARG A 107 3.73 4.25 22.69
C ARG A 107 5.22 4.42 23.03
N ASP A 108 5.97 3.34 23.22
CA ASP A 108 7.37 3.35 23.65
C ASP A 108 8.30 2.78 22.57
N LEU A 109 8.58 3.60 21.56
CA LEU A 109 9.61 3.30 20.55
C LEU A 109 11.03 3.33 21.13
N LEU A 110 11.24 3.95 22.30
CA LEU A 110 12.57 4.02 22.93
C LEU A 110 13.01 2.65 23.43
N GLY A 111 12.08 1.80 23.88
CA GLY A 111 12.35 0.42 24.25
C GLY A 111 12.90 -0.46 23.12
N LEU A 112 12.75 -0.04 21.86
CA LEU A 112 13.24 -0.78 20.68
C LEU A 112 14.59 -0.31 20.17
N VAL A 113 15.17 0.76 20.75
CA VAL A 113 16.41 1.37 20.23
C VAL A 113 17.52 0.34 20.10
N ASP A 114 17.72 -0.53 21.10
CA ASP A 114 18.80 -1.52 21.07
C ASP A 114 18.63 -2.55 19.95
N GLN A 115 17.40 -3.04 19.73
CA GLN A 115 17.08 -3.96 18.64
C GLN A 115 17.29 -3.28 17.28
N ILE A 116 16.85 -2.04 17.14
CA ILE A 116 16.97 -1.28 15.89
C ILE A 116 18.44 -0.98 15.59
N VAL A 117 19.21 -0.54 16.57
CA VAL A 117 20.66 -0.32 16.42
C VAL A 117 21.34 -1.62 15.99
N SER A 118 21.00 -2.77 16.60
CA SER A 118 21.52 -4.07 16.18
C SER A 118 21.20 -4.39 14.71
N LEU A 119 19.97 -4.14 14.26
CA LEU A 119 19.56 -4.36 12.88
C LEU A 119 20.22 -3.40 11.88
N LEU A 120 20.52 -2.18 12.30
CA LEU A 120 21.26 -1.21 11.48
C LEU A 120 22.74 -1.59 11.35
N VAL A 121 23.38 -1.98 12.47
CA VAL A 121 24.79 -2.38 12.48
C VAL A 121 25.03 -3.66 11.67
N THR A 122 24.10 -4.61 11.67
CA THR A 122 24.22 -5.86 10.89
C THR A 122 24.14 -5.63 9.38
N GLY A 123 23.87 -4.41 8.89
CA GLY A 123 23.94 -4.05 7.48
C GLY A 123 22.85 -4.68 6.59
N ASN A 124 21.83 -5.27 7.20
CA ASN A 124 20.71 -5.88 6.47
C ASN A 124 19.65 -4.86 6.02
N THR A 125 19.81 -3.60 6.40
CA THR A 125 18.85 -2.53 6.12
C THR A 125 19.33 -1.68 4.95
N ASN A 126 18.46 -1.40 3.97
CA ASN A 126 18.74 -0.46 2.88
C ASN A 126 18.09 0.91 3.11
N ASP A 127 18.54 1.92 2.36
CA ASP A 127 18.06 3.31 2.45
C ASP A 127 16.54 3.45 2.26
N ARG A 128 15.93 2.58 1.44
CA ARG A 128 14.48 2.58 1.21
C ARG A 128 13.73 2.11 2.45
N GLN A 129 14.23 1.10 3.15
CA GLN A 129 13.65 0.59 4.39
C GLN A 129 13.84 1.58 5.53
N LEU A 130 15.01 2.21 5.62
CA LEU A 130 15.25 3.34 6.53
C LEU A 130 14.25 4.47 6.24
N LYS A 131 14.14 4.95 5.01
CA LYS A 131 13.19 6.02 4.66
C LYS A 131 11.74 5.61 4.97
N ALA A 132 11.35 4.38 4.69
CA ALA A 132 10.02 3.85 5.01
C ALA A 132 9.76 3.85 6.53
N LEU A 133 10.73 3.40 7.33
CA LEU A 133 10.70 3.46 8.78
C LEU A 133 10.49 4.88 9.28
N PHE A 134 11.26 5.83 8.79
CA PHE A 134 11.16 7.22 9.24
C PHE A 134 9.83 7.85 8.86
N ASN A 135 9.39 7.67 7.61
CA ASN A 135 8.07 8.11 7.15
C ASN A 135 6.96 7.54 8.04
N TYR A 136 7.07 6.25 8.36
CA TYR A 136 6.06 5.56 9.13
C TYR A 136 6.01 6.07 10.59
N VAL A 137 7.16 6.29 11.24
CA VAL A 137 7.21 6.86 12.61
C VAL A 137 6.74 8.32 12.62
N LEU A 138 7.10 9.13 11.62
CA LEU A 138 6.63 10.53 11.50
C LEU A 138 5.11 10.63 11.37
N GLN A 139 4.48 9.71 10.64
CA GLN A 139 3.03 9.71 10.44
C GLN A 139 2.25 9.23 11.67
N THR A 140 2.87 8.46 12.55
CA THR A 140 2.18 7.80 13.67
C THR A 140 2.56 8.36 15.05
N GLY A 141 3.65 9.13 15.15
CA GLY A 141 4.22 9.60 16.41
C GLY A 141 4.21 11.12 16.60
N ASP A 142 4.38 11.54 17.86
CA ASP A 142 4.68 12.92 18.22
C ASP A 142 6.10 13.29 17.75
N ALA A 143 6.23 14.43 17.05
CA ALA A 143 7.50 14.96 16.54
C ALA A 143 8.60 15.06 17.62
N GLN A 144 8.24 15.28 18.89
CA GLN A 144 9.21 15.31 19.99
C GLN A 144 9.79 13.91 20.29
N ARG A 145 8.94 12.88 20.31
CA ARG A 145 9.38 11.49 20.54
C ARG A 145 10.20 10.97 19.38
N PHE A 146 9.82 11.33 18.16
CA PHE A 146 10.61 11.04 16.97
C PHE A 146 12.02 11.61 17.07
N ARG A 147 12.17 12.89 17.44
CA ARG A 147 13.49 13.51 17.61
C ARG A 147 14.34 12.80 18.66
N ALA A 148 13.75 12.45 19.80
CA ALA A 148 14.45 11.71 20.85
C ALA A 148 14.92 10.32 20.35
N PHE A 149 14.04 9.59 19.67
CA PHE A 149 14.33 8.27 19.10
C PHE A 149 15.46 8.32 18.06
N ILE A 150 15.46 9.31 17.16
CA ILE A 150 16.52 9.49 16.17
C ILE A 150 17.84 9.93 16.81
N GLY A 151 17.78 10.76 17.85
CA GLY A 151 18.95 11.11 18.65
C GLY A 151 19.62 9.88 19.24
N GLU A 152 18.86 9.02 19.91
CA GLU A 152 19.35 7.79 20.54
C GLU A 152 19.99 6.83 19.52
N ILE A 153 19.35 6.62 18.37
CA ILE A 153 19.93 5.77 17.30
C ILE A 153 21.24 6.39 16.78
N ALA A 154 21.28 7.70 16.55
CA ALA A 154 22.45 8.38 16.02
C ALA A 154 23.64 8.40 17.00
N GLU A 155 23.37 8.39 18.31
CA GLU A 155 24.41 8.26 19.34
C GLU A 155 24.99 6.85 19.39
N ARG A 156 24.14 5.81 19.31
CA ARG A 156 24.55 4.41 19.43
C ARG A 156 25.05 3.78 18.12
N ALA A 157 24.72 4.37 16.96
CA ALA A 157 25.21 3.98 15.64
C ALA A 157 25.83 5.18 14.88
N PRO A 158 27.01 5.67 15.28
CA PRO A 158 27.62 6.86 14.70
C PRO A 158 27.86 6.77 13.19
N GLN A 159 28.13 5.57 12.67
CA GLN A 159 28.33 5.30 11.24
C GLN A 159 27.08 5.53 10.39
N GLU A 160 25.89 5.45 10.99
CA GLU A 160 24.62 5.73 10.30
C GLU A 160 24.17 7.18 10.51
N LYS A 161 24.80 7.92 11.44
CA LYS A 161 24.38 9.27 11.84
C LYS A 161 24.19 10.21 10.67
N GLU A 162 25.16 10.32 9.76
CA GLU A 162 25.07 11.23 8.62
C GLU A 162 23.87 10.89 7.72
N LYS A 163 23.66 9.59 7.44
CA LYS A 163 22.52 9.13 6.64
C LYS A 163 21.20 9.38 7.35
N LEU A 164 21.12 9.08 8.65
CA LEU A 164 19.92 9.29 9.47
C LEU A 164 19.55 10.79 9.53
N MET A 165 20.55 11.68 9.70
CA MET A 165 20.33 13.12 9.73
C MET A 165 19.85 13.64 8.37
N THR A 166 20.48 13.20 7.28
CA THR A 166 20.07 13.55 5.91
C THR A 166 18.61 13.15 5.64
N ILE A 167 18.21 11.94 6.07
CA ILE A 167 16.83 11.48 5.93
C ILE A 167 15.89 12.33 6.80
N ALA A 168 16.26 12.60 8.05
CA ALA A 168 15.45 13.41 8.96
C ALA A 168 15.29 14.87 8.49
N ASP A 169 16.33 15.47 7.89
CA ASP A 169 16.29 16.80 7.28
C ASP A 169 15.33 16.81 6.09
N ARG A 170 15.50 15.87 5.15
CA ARG A 170 14.64 15.76 3.97
C ARG A 170 13.17 15.57 4.35
N LEU A 171 12.89 14.79 5.38
CA LEU A 171 11.52 14.59 5.86
C LEU A 171 10.93 15.83 6.52
N ARG A 172 11.75 16.64 7.21
CA ARG A 172 11.32 17.95 7.72
C ARG A 172 10.98 18.91 6.59
N GLU A 173 11.79 18.95 5.53
CA GLU A 173 11.53 19.76 4.35
C GLU A 173 10.26 19.30 3.62
N GLU A 174 10.13 17.99 3.36
CA GLU A 174 8.94 17.39 2.74
C GLU A 174 7.68 17.71 3.57
N GLY A 175 7.74 17.56 4.89
CA GLY A 175 6.62 17.90 5.79
C GLY A 175 6.28 19.39 5.84
N ALA A 176 7.28 20.28 5.81
CA ALA A 176 7.05 21.72 5.78
C ALA A 176 6.43 22.19 4.45
N MET A 177 6.85 21.58 3.34
CA MET A 177 6.26 21.82 2.02
C MET A 177 4.82 21.31 1.96
N GLN A 178 4.58 20.10 2.45
CA GLN A 178 3.25 19.51 2.52
C GLN A 178 2.30 20.34 3.37
N GLY A 179 2.72 20.78 4.57
CA GLY A 179 1.87 21.61 5.43
C GLY A 179 1.54 22.98 4.83
N LYS A 180 2.47 23.60 4.09
CA LYS A 180 2.18 24.83 3.34
C LYS A 180 1.18 24.59 2.21
N HIS A 181 1.30 23.46 1.53
CA HIS A 181 0.39 23.09 0.45
C HIS A 181 -1.02 22.77 0.97
N GLU A 182 -1.13 22.03 2.07
CA GLU A 182 -2.39 21.75 2.76
C GLU A 182 -3.07 23.02 3.27
N GLU A 183 -2.31 23.96 3.84
CA GLU A 183 -2.86 25.25 4.26
C GLU A 183 -3.31 26.10 3.07
N ALA A 184 -2.55 26.10 1.96
CA ALA A 184 -2.96 26.77 0.73
C ALA A 184 -4.27 26.18 0.17
N LEU A 185 -4.42 24.85 0.20
CA LEU A 185 -5.66 24.16 -0.17
C LEU A 185 -6.83 24.53 0.75
N ARG A 186 -6.60 24.55 2.07
CA ARG A 186 -7.61 24.97 3.06
C ARG A 186 -8.09 26.40 2.82
N ILE A 187 -7.15 27.32 2.56
CA ILE A 187 -7.45 28.71 2.23
C ILE A 187 -8.21 28.79 0.89
N ALA A 188 -7.78 28.04 -0.13
CA ALA A 188 -8.45 28.00 -1.43
C ALA A 188 -9.90 27.52 -1.29
N GLN A 189 -10.14 26.48 -0.51
CA GLN A 189 -11.47 25.96 -0.23
C GLN A 189 -12.35 27.01 0.44
N GLU A 190 -11.86 27.66 1.51
CA GLU A 190 -12.61 28.71 2.20
C GLU A 190 -12.91 29.91 1.30
N MET A 191 -12.00 30.24 0.36
CA MET A 191 -12.23 31.28 -0.63
C MET A 191 -13.31 30.89 -1.65
N LEU A 192 -13.27 29.67 -2.18
CA LEU A 192 -14.27 29.15 -3.11
C LEU A 192 -15.65 29.06 -2.46
N ASP A 193 -15.74 28.62 -1.21
CA ASP A 193 -16.99 28.56 -0.43
C ASP A 193 -17.60 29.95 -0.21
N ARG A 194 -16.75 31.00 -0.15
CA ARG A 194 -17.17 32.41 -0.10
C ARG A 194 -17.52 33.00 -1.46
N GLY A 195 -17.47 32.21 -2.54
CA GLY A 195 -17.83 32.62 -3.89
C GLY A 195 -16.76 33.43 -4.62
N LEU A 196 -15.50 33.37 -4.20
CA LEU A 196 -14.39 33.99 -4.92
C LEU A 196 -14.12 33.25 -6.23
N ASP A 197 -13.76 34.01 -7.27
CA ASP A 197 -13.47 33.47 -8.59
C ASP A 197 -12.26 32.51 -8.57
N ARG A 198 -12.36 31.43 -9.34
CA ARG A 198 -11.35 30.35 -9.35
C ARG A 198 -9.99 30.82 -9.86
N GLU A 199 -9.92 31.71 -10.84
CA GLU A 199 -8.65 32.24 -11.32
C GLU A 199 -7.98 33.11 -10.25
N LEU A 200 -8.77 33.92 -9.53
CA LEU A 200 -8.27 34.72 -8.41
C LEU A 200 -7.76 33.84 -7.26
N VAL A 201 -8.49 32.77 -6.92
CA VAL A 201 -8.06 31.82 -5.88
C VAL A 201 -6.74 31.15 -6.25
N MET A 202 -6.58 30.71 -7.49
CA MET A 202 -5.33 30.11 -7.98
C MET A 202 -4.17 31.11 -7.95
N MET A 203 -4.40 32.37 -8.34
CA MET A 203 -3.38 33.42 -8.30
C MET A 203 -2.87 33.66 -6.87
N VAL A 204 -3.79 33.73 -5.90
CA VAL A 204 -3.48 34.07 -4.51
C VAL A 204 -2.83 32.91 -3.77
N THR A 205 -3.32 31.69 -3.97
CA THR A 205 -2.82 30.49 -3.28
C THR A 205 -1.65 29.82 -4.00
N ARG A 206 -1.38 30.21 -5.26
CA ARG A 206 -0.39 29.62 -6.17
C ARG A 206 -0.61 28.13 -6.44
N LEU A 207 -1.84 27.66 -6.27
CA LEU A 207 -2.24 26.29 -6.57
C LEU A 207 -2.48 26.10 -8.06
N SER A 208 -2.21 24.89 -8.54
CA SER A 208 -2.50 24.50 -9.92
C SER A 208 -3.98 24.12 -10.10
N PRO A 209 -4.48 24.05 -11.36
CA PRO A 209 -5.84 23.59 -11.62
C PRO A 209 -6.11 22.18 -11.07
N ASP A 210 -5.12 21.30 -11.16
CA ASP A 210 -5.21 19.89 -10.75
C ASP A 210 -5.33 19.74 -9.23
N ASP A 211 -4.63 20.59 -8.48
CA ASP A 211 -4.70 20.62 -7.01
C ASP A 211 -6.12 20.89 -6.51
N LEU A 212 -6.87 21.75 -7.22
CA LEU A 212 -8.25 22.11 -6.90
C LEU A 212 -9.28 21.05 -7.34
N ILE A 213 -8.94 20.19 -8.31
CA ILE A 213 -9.83 19.11 -8.79
C ILE A 213 -9.79 17.92 -7.81
N ALA A 214 -8.62 17.61 -7.25
CA ALA A 214 -8.42 16.47 -6.36
C ALA A 214 -9.25 16.52 -5.07
N GLN A 215 -9.80 17.69 -4.67
CA GLN A 215 -10.68 17.84 -3.49
C GLN A 215 -12.18 17.86 -3.81
N SER A 216 -12.57 17.80 -5.10
CA SER A 216 -13.98 17.85 -5.51
C SER A 216 -14.68 16.47 -5.58
N HIS A 217 -14.10 15.44 -4.95
CA HIS A 217 -14.61 14.07 -4.87
C HIS A 217 -14.75 13.57 -3.43
#